data_AF-A0AA41MY78-F1
#
_entry.id   AF-A0AA41MY78-F1
#
_cell.length_a   1.000
_cell.length_b   1.000
_cell.length_c   1.000
_cell.angle_alpha   90.00
_cell.angle_beta   90.00
_cell.angle_gamma   90.00
#
_symmetry.space_group_name_H-M   'P 1'
#
loop_
_entity.id
_entity.type
_entity.pdbx_description
1 polymer ?
#
loop_
_entity_poly.entity_id
_entity_poly.type
_entity_poly.pdbx_seq_one_letter_code
_entity_poly.pdbx_strand_id
1 'polypeptide(L)'
;MADIDNKKQSELDQDLDDVEEVEEEETGEETKIKVRQLTVQMMQNPQILAALQERLDGLVETPTGYIESLPRIEAKFYEEVHDLERKYAVLYQPLFDKRFEIINAIYEPTEEECEWKPDEEEEISEELKEKAKIEDEKKDEGKEDPKGIPEF
;
A
#
# COMPACT_ATOMS: atom_id res chain seq x y z
N MET A 1 -21.00 -35.69 -12.71
CA MET A 1 -20.22 -34.86 -11.78
C MET A 1 -20.71 -33.43 -11.97
N ALA A 2 -21.78 -33.09 -11.26
CA ALA A 2 -22.29 -31.72 -11.13
C ALA A 2 -22.00 -31.30 -9.67
N ASP A 3 -22.17 -30.01 -9.38
CA ASP A 3 -21.89 -29.31 -8.11
C ASP A 3 -20.45 -28.74 -8.08
N ILE A 4 -20.25 -27.42 -8.09
CA ILE A 4 -20.16 -26.63 -6.84
C ILE A 4 -20.46 -25.11 -7.00
N ASP A 5 -20.73 -24.57 -8.19
CA ASP A 5 -20.82 -23.09 -8.35
C ASP A 5 -22.23 -22.50 -8.21
N ASN A 6 -22.94 -22.76 -7.11
CA ASN A 6 -24.23 -22.11 -6.82
C ASN A 6 -24.43 -21.67 -5.36
N LYS A 7 -23.35 -21.29 -4.66
CA LYS A 7 -23.43 -20.88 -3.25
C LYS A 7 -22.96 -19.44 -2.94
N LYS A 8 -22.69 -18.61 -3.95
CA LYS A 8 -22.30 -17.20 -3.73
C LYS A 8 -23.22 -16.16 -4.35
N GLN A 9 -24.33 -16.57 -4.94
CA GLN A 9 -25.34 -15.63 -5.48
C GLN A 9 -26.58 -15.46 -4.57
N SER A 10 -26.62 -16.07 -3.39
CA SER A 10 -27.84 -16.09 -2.55
C SER A 10 -27.74 -15.30 -1.23
N GLU A 11 -26.72 -14.47 -1.02
CA GLU A 11 -26.54 -13.75 0.26
C GLU A 11 -26.48 -12.23 0.12
N LEU A 12 -26.83 -11.67 -1.04
CA LEU A 12 -26.86 -10.21 -1.24
C LEU A 12 -28.26 -9.68 -1.58
N ASP A 13 -29.30 -10.28 -1.02
CA ASP A 13 -30.70 -9.88 -1.23
C ASP A 13 -31.48 -9.68 0.10
N GLN A 14 -30.82 -9.65 1.25
CA GLN A 14 -31.51 -9.68 2.56
C GLN A 14 -31.45 -8.43 3.45
N ASP A 15 -30.82 -7.33 3.01
CA ASP A 15 -30.61 -6.16 3.90
C ASP A 15 -31.27 -4.85 3.42
N LEU A 16 -32.47 -4.92 2.81
CA LEU A 16 -33.24 -3.70 2.47
C LEU A 16 -34.65 -3.63 3.06
N ASP A 17 -35.05 -4.61 3.88
CA ASP A 17 -36.43 -4.73 4.38
C ASP A 17 -36.72 -4.01 5.71
N ASP A 18 -35.86 -3.09 6.17
CA ASP A 18 -36.09 -2.37 7.44
C ASP A 18 -35.87 -0.85 7.31
N VAL A 19 -36.39 -0.26 6.24
CA VAL A 19 -36.77 1.16 6.27
C VAL A 19 -38.18 1.21 6.85
N GLU A 20 -38.29 1.67 8.10
CA GLU A 20 -39.58 1.98 8.73
C GLU A 20 -40.48 2.70 7.72
N GLU A 21 -41.60 2.05 7.38
CA GLU A 21 -42.66 2.62 6.56
C GLU A 21 -43.29 3.76 7.37
N VAL A 22 -42.69 4.94 7.28
CA VAL A 22 -43.32 6.17 7.74
C VAL A 22 -44.52 6.37 6.83
N GLU A 23 -45.73 6.26 7.39
CA GLU A 23 -46.98 6.54 6.70
C GLU A 23 -46.96 8.01 6.21
N GLU A 24 -46.44 8.23 5.00
CA GLU A 24 -46.59 9.47 4.25
C GLU A 24 -47.84 9.34 3.38
N GLU A 25 -48.76 10.30 3.55
CA GLU A 25 -50.07 10.36 2.92
C GLU A 25 -50.07 9.94 1.43
N GLU A 26 -51.08 9.15 1.04
CA GLU A 26 -51.37 8.47 -0.25
C GLU A 26 -51.28 9.33 -1.54
N THR A 27 -50.91 10.60 -1.46
CA THR A 27 -50.73 11.50 -2.61
C THR A 27 -49.30 11.48 -3.19
N GLY A 28 -48.30 10.96 -2.46
CA GLY A 28 -46.89 10.95 -2.89
C GLY A 28 -46.50 9.83 -3.86
N GLU A 29 -47.15 8.66 -3.78
CA GLU A 29 -46.76 7.48 -4.56
C GLU A 29 -47.08 7.62 -6.05
N GLU A 30 -48.27 8.14 -6.40
CA GLU A 30 -48.64 8.38 -7.79
C GLU A 30 -47.68 9.35 -8.49
N THR A 31 -47.24 10.39 -7.79
CA THR A 31 -46.26 11.35 -8.31
C THR A 31 -44.91 10.69 -8.55
N LYS A 32 -44.47 9.79 -7.67
CA LYS A 32 -43.21 9.05 -7.80
C LYS A 32 -43.25 8.09 -9.01
N ILE A 33 -44.39 7.42 -9.23
CA ILE A 33 -44.61 6.55 -10.39
C ILE A 33 -44.59 7.37 -11.69
N LYS A 34 -45.28 8.51 -11.73
CA LYS A 34 -45.32 9.41 -12.90
C LYS A 34 -43.93 9.96 -13.23
N VAL A 35 -43.14 10.35 -12.21
CA VAL A 35 -41.76 10.82 -12.40
C VAL A 35 -40.87 9.70 -12.97
N ARG A 36 -40.96 8.47 -12.44
CA ARG A 36 -40.19 7.33 -12.98
C ARG A 36 -40.56 7.04 -14.43
N GLN A 37 -41.85 7.04 -14.75
CA GLN A 37 -42.33 6.82 -16.12
C GLN A 37 -41.86 7.92 -17.08
N LEU A 38 -41.88 9.18 -16.63
CA LEU A 38 -41.35 10.31 -17.39
C LEU A 38 -39.84 10.16 -17.62
N THR A 39 -39.06 9.78 -16.60
CA THR A 39 -37.62 9.55 -16.74
C THR A 39 -37.32 8.43 -17.75
N VAL A 40 -38.08 7.33 -17.72
CA VAL A 40 -37.95 6.25 -18.71
C VAL A 40 -38.25 6.76 -20.12
N GLN A 41 -39.30 7.58 -20.28
CA GLN A 41 -39.65 8.16 -21.59
C GLN A 41 -38.58 9.14 -22.09
N MET A 42 -37.97 9.92 -21.20
CA MET A 42 -36.86 10.82 -21.53
C MET A 42 -35.60 10.06 -21.92
N MET A 43 -35.29 8.94 -21.24
CA MET A 43 -34.19 8.04 -21.60
C MET A 43 -34.43 7.29 -22.92
N GLN A 44 -35.67 7.11 -23.35
CA GLN A 44 -35.98 6.54 -24.67
C GLN A 44 -35.82 7.54 -25.82
N ASN A 45 -35.65 8.85 -25.53
CA ASN A 45 -35.49 9.87 -26.57
C ASN A 45 -33.99 10.04 -26.93
N PRO A 46 -33.57 9.68 -28.16
CA PRO A 46 -32.16 9.74 -28.55
C PRO A 46 -31.56 11.16 -28.51
N GLN A 47 -32.37 12.20 -28.74
CA GLN A 47 -31.88 13.58 -28.71
C GLN A 47 -31.58 14.03 -27.27
N ILE A 48 -32.38 13.58 -26.30
CA ILE A 48 -32.17 13.86 -24.88
C ILE A 48 -30.94 13.09 -24.37
N LEU A 49 -30.80 11.82 -24.74
CA LEU A 49 -29.61 11.04 -24.40
C LEU A 49 -28.33 11.68 -24.96
N ALA A 50 -28.35 12.13 -26.22
CA ALA A 50 -27.21 12.81 -26.84
C ALA A 50 -26.84 14.11 -26.10
N ALA A 51 -27.84 14.93 -25.74
CA ALA A 51 -27.61 16.17 -24.99
C ALA A 51 -27.10 15.91 -23.56
N LEU A 52 -27.55 14.83 -22.91
CA LEU A 52 -27.02 14.42 -21.60
C LEU A 52 -25.56 13.94 -21.75
N GLN A 53 -25.26 13.14 -22.77
CA GLN A 53 -23.91 12.68 -23.05
C GLN A 53 -22.96 13.85 -23.34
N GLU A 54 -23.36 14.81 -24.16
CA GLU A 54 -22.56 16.01 -24.47
C GLU A 54 -22.20 16.80 -23.19
N ARG A 55 -23.15 16.91 -22.25
CA ARG A 55 -22.90 17.55 -20.96
C ARG A 55 -22.01 16.72 -20.04
N LEU A 56 -22.14 15.40 -20.06
CA LEU A 56 -21.27 14.49 -19.31
C LEU A 56 -19.84 14.53 -19.85
N ASP A 57 -19.66 14.49 -21.17
CA ASP A 57 -18.35 14.56 -21.83
C ASP A 57 -17.63 15.86 -21.46
N GLY A 58 -18.32 17.01 -21.51
CA GLY A 58 -17.76 18.29 -21.06
C GLY A 58 -17.41 18.35 -19.57
N LEU A 59 -18.12 17.60 -18.72
CA LEU A 59 -17.82 17.51 -17.29
C LEU A 59 -16.60 16.62 -17.00
N VAL A 60 -16.42 15.53 -17.75
CA VAL A 60 -15.27 14.62 -17.62
C VAL A 60 -13.99 15.29 -18.10
N GLU A 61 -14.07 16.10 -19.16
CA GLU A 61 -12.91 16.81 -19.72
C GLU A 61 -12.49 18.04 -18.92
N THR A 62 -13.32 18.55 -18.02
CA THR A 62 -12.97 19.69 -17.16
C THR A 62 -12.41 19.15 -15.85
N PRO A 63 -11.07 19.11 -15.66
CA PRO A 63 -10.52 18.66 -14.40
C PRO A 63 -11.02 19.60 -13.32
N THR A 64 -11.61 19.05 -12.28
CA THR A 64 -11.99 19.87 -11.13
C THR A 64 -10.72 20.52 -10.58
N GLY A 65 -10.77 21.78 -10.12
CA GLY A 65 -9.58 22.47 -9.60
C GLY A 65 -8.88 21.71 -8.46
N TYR A 66 -9.59 20.81 -7.78
CA TYR A 66 -9.00 19.85 -6.86
C TYR A 66 -8.03 18.88 -7.55
N ILE A 67 -8.47 18.23 -8.63
CA ILE A 67 -7.63 17.30 -9.42
C ILE A 67 -6.41 18.03 -10.01
N GLU A 68 -6.58 19.27 -10.48
CA GLU A 68 -5.45 20.09 -10.97
C GLU A 68 -4.42 20.42 -9.89
N SER A 69 -4.86 20.48 -8.62
CA SER A 69 -3.98 20.81 -7.50
C SER A 69 -3.16 19.63 -6.96
N LEU A 70 -3.58 18.39 -7.24
CA LEU A 70 -2.93 17.17 -6.73
C LEU A 70 -1.47 17.03 -7.19
N PRO A 71 -1.13 17.15 -8.49
CA PRO A 71 0.25 16.95 -8.94
C PRO A 71 1.23 17.94 -8.30
N ARG A 72 0.77 19.14 -7.93
CA ARG A 72 1.61 20.15 -7.25
C ARG A 72 1.96 19.75 -5.83
N ILE A 73 1.02 19.12 -5.11
CA ILE A 73 1.25 18.63 -3.76
C ILE A 73 2.12 17.37 -3.81
N GLU A 74 1.84 16.46 -4.74
CA GLU A 74 2.66 15.27 -4.97
C GLU A 74 4.11 15.61 -5.33
N ALA A 75 4.33 16.60 -6.21
CA ALA A 75 5.67 17.05 -6.56
C ALA A 75 6.47 17.54 -5.34
N LYS A 76 5.83 18.32 -4.45
CA LYS A 76 6.47 18.76 -3.20
C LYS A 76 6.78 17.61 -2.25
N PHE A 77 5.86 16.65 -2.16
CA PHE A 77 6.07 15.46 -1.34
C PHE A 77 7.31 14.68 -1.81
N TYR A 78 7.43 14.43 -3.11
CA TYR A 78 8.58 13.71 -3.66
C TYR A 78 9.88 14.51 -3.57
N GLU A 79 9.82 15.85 -3.67
CA GLU A 79 10.97 16.72 -3.41
C GLU A 79 11.47 16.56 -1.96
N GLU A 80 10.57 16.62 -0.98
CA GLU A 80 10.92 16.45 0.44
C GLU A 80 11.43 15.05 0.76
N VAL A 81 10.82 14.00 0.18
CA VAL A 81 11.30 12.61 0.31
C VAL A 81 12.71 12.49 -0.26
N HIS A 82 12.98 13.06 -1.43
CA HIS A 82 14.31 13.01 -2.03
C HIS A 82 15.36 13.72 -1.18
N ASP A 83 15.03 14.87 -0.59
CA ASP A 83 15.92 15.59 0.32
C ASP A 83 16.22 14.77 1.58
N LEU A 84 15.22 14.08 2.10
CA LEU A 84 15.36 13.17 3.23
C LEU A 84 16.29 12.00 2.89
N GLU A 85 16.05 11.34 1.76
CA GLU A 85 16.88 10.24 1.26
C GLU A 85 18.33 10.68 1.11
N ARG A 86 18.58 11.86 0.52
CA ARG A 86 19.93 12.41 0.37
C ARG A 86 20.60 12.66 1.71
N LYS A 87 19.87 13.22 2.68
CA LYS A 87 20.39 13.46 4.03
C LYS A 87 20.84 12.16 4.69
N TYR A 88 20.00 11.12 4.66
CA TYR A 88 20.32 9.84 5.29
C TYR A 88 21.35 9.03 4.51
N ALA A 89 21.38 9.11 3.18
CA ALA A 89 22.42 8.48 2.37
C ALA A 89 23.82 8.94 2.78
N VAL A 90 24.00 10.24 3.04
CA VAL A 90 25.27 10.79 3.55
C VAL A 90 25.61 10.25 4.94
N LEU A 91 24.62 10.04 5.81
CA LEU A 91 24.84 9.46 7.14
C LEU A 91 25.23 7.98 7.09
N TYR A 92 24.72 7.23 6.11
CA TYR A 92 25.08 5.83 5.89
C TYR A 92 26.42 5.66 5.17
N GLN A 93 26.92 6.68 4.47
CA GLN A 93 28.15 6.59 3.69
C GLN A 93 29.36 6.13 4.54
N PRO A 94 29.66 6.70 5.73
CA PRO A 94 30.76 6.22 6.57
C PRO A 94 30.61 4.77 7.02
N LEU A 95 29.38 4.29 7.22
CA LEU A 95 29.11 2.89 7.58
C LEU A 95 29.37 1.96 6.40
N PHE A 96 29.03 2.38 5.19
CA PHE A 96 29.37 1.63 3.97
C PHE A 96 30.87 1.64 3.70
N ASP A 97 31.55 2.76 3.94
CA ASP A 97 33.01 2.86 3.81
C ASP A 97 33.70 1.93 4.83
N LYS A 98 33.23 1.91 6.10
CA LYS A 98 33.74 0.97 7.12
C LYS A 98 33.49 -0.49 6.73
N ARG A 99 32.29 -0.80 6.22
CA ARG A 99 31.97 -2.14 5.70
C ARG A 99 32.90 -2.51 4.54
N PHE A 100 33.18 -1.59 3.63
CA PHE A 100 34.13 -1.78 2.53
C PHE A 100 35.55 -2.09 3.04
N GLU A 101 36.01 -1.39 4.08
CA GLU A 101 37.30 -1.66 4.70
C GLU A 101 37.38 -3.06 5.32
N ILE A 102 36.30 -3.52 5.97
CA ILE A 102 36.20 -4.87 6.56
C ILE A 102 36.21 -5.93 5.46
N ILE A 103 35.38 -5.78 4.42
CA ILE A 103 35.28 -6.74 3.31
C ILE A 103 36.62 -6.94 2.61
N ASN A 104 37.39 -5.87 2.42
CA ASN A 104 38.69 -5.94 1.75
C ASN A 104 39.85 -6.27 2.71
N ALA A 105 39.56 -6.56 3.99
CA ALA A 105 40.54 -6.72 5.07
C ALA A 105 41.59 -5.61 5.09
N ILE A 106 41.13 -4.37 4.92
CA ILE A 106 41.90 -3.15 5.22
C ILE A 106 41.81 -2.86 6.73
N TYR A 107 40.63 -3.13 7.32
CA TYR A 107 40.36 -3.00 8.75
C TYR A 107 39.88 -4.34 9.30
N GLU A 108 40.48 -4.78 10.41
CA GLU A 108 40.03 -5.95 11.17
C GLU A 108 39.16 -5.45 12.35
N PRO A 109 37.87 -5.84 12.43
CA PRO A 109 37.01 -5.47 13.55
C PRO A 109 37.61 -5.83 14.90
N THR A 110 37.43 -4.96 15.89
CA THR A 110 37.85 -5.26 17.26
C THR A 110 36.88 -6.24 17.93
N GLU A 111 37.32 -6.92 18.99
CA GLU A 111 36.47 -7.84 19.76
C GLU A 111 35.19 -7.16 20.30
N GLU A 112 35.29 -5.88 20.69
CA GLU A 112 34.14 -5.07 21.13
C GLU A 112 33.15 -4.74 20.01
N GLU A 113 33.61 -4.61 18.75
CA GLU A 113 32.76 -4.33 17.59
C GLU A 113 32.08 -5.60 17.04
N CYS A 114 32.68 -6.76 17.29
CA CYS A 114 32.10 -8.07 16.99
C CYS A 114 31.02 -8.49 18.00
N GLU A 115 30.99 -7.86 19.17
CA GLU A 115 29.96 -8.11 20.17
C GLU A 115 28.62 -7.52 19.69
N TRP A 116 27.67 -8.40 19.34
CA TRP A 116 26.31 -7.99 19.04
C TRP A 116 25.65 -7.44 20.30
N LYS A 117 25.51 -6.12 20.38
CA LYS A 117 24.71 -5.51 21.43
C LYS A 117 23.24 -5.69 21.07
N PRO A 118 22.40 -6.25 21.97
CA PRO A 118 20.97 -6.23 21.76
C PRO A 118 20.54 -4.78 21.60
N ASP A 119 19.74 -4.51 20.58
CA ASP A 119 19.25 -3.15 20.33
C ASP A 119 18.41 -2.70 21.54
N GLU A 120 18.55 -1.47 22.01
CA GLU A 120 17.71 -0.96 23.12
C GLU A 120 16.21 -0.92 22.73
N GLU A 121 15.89 -1.06 21.43
CA GLU A 121 14.52 -1.23 20.91
C GLU A 121 14.02 -2.69 20.90
N GLU A 122 14.86 -3.69 21.20
CA GLU A 122 14.48 -5.12 21.15
C GLU A 122 13.63 -5.61 22.34
N GLU A 123 13.28 -4.76 23.31
CA GLU A 123 12.37 -5.08 24.44
C GLU A 123 10.97 -5.55 23.95
N ILE A 124 10.63 -5.35 22.67
CA ILE A 124 9.36 -5.76 22.05
C ILE A 124 9.42 -7.18 21.43
N SER A 125 10.61 -7.79 21.31
CA SER A 125 10.82 -9.02 20.52
C SER A 125 11.17 -10.28 21.32
N GLU A 126 11.23 -10.19 22.65
CA GLU A 126 11.73 -11.26 23.53
C GLU A 126 10.93 -12.58 23.47
N GLU A 127 9.70 -12.59 22.94
CA GLU A 127 8.87 -13.80 22.86
C GLU A 127 9.30 -14.80 21.74
N LEU A 128 10.26 -14.43 20.87
CA LEU A 128 10.66 -15.26 19.71
C LEU A 128 12.07 -15.88 19.77
N LYS A 129 12.89 -15.56 20.78
CA LYS A 129 14.34 -15.91 20.81
C LYS A 129 14.71 -17.26 21.48
N GLU A 130 13.77 -18.04 22.03
CA GLU A 130 14.07 -19.24 22.85
C GLU A 130 14.45 -20.53 22.06
N LYS A 131 14.97 -20.47 20.81
CA LYS A 131 15.18 -21.70 20.00
C LYS A 131 16.48 -21.86 19.19
N ALA A 132 17.53 -21.08 19.43
CA ALA A 132 18.79 -21.29 18.71
C ALA A 132 20.02 -21.24 19.63
N LYS A 133 20.31 -22.36 20.31
CA LYS A 133 21.67 -22.68 20.78
C LYS A 133 22.26 -23.73 19.85
N ILE A 134 23.37 -23.40 19.21
CA ILE A 134 24.26 -24.37 18.57
C ILE A 134 25.65 -24.15 19.17
N GLU A 135 26.24 -25.24 19.66
CA GLU A 135 27.57 -25.31 20.26
C GLU A 135 28.68 -25.24 19.19
N ASP A 136 29.76 -24.52 19.51
CA ASP A 136 30.99 -24.42 18.75
C ASP A 136 31.74 -25.76 18.67
N GLU A 137 32.03 -26.23 17.45
CA GLU A 137 33.12 -27.17 17.18
C GLU A 137 34.21 -26.49 16.35
N LYS A 138 35.41 -26.36 16.94
CA LYS A 138 36.65 -26.02 16.23
C LYS A 138 37.08 -27.16 15.32
N LYS A 139 37.60 -26.83 14.12
CA LYS A 139 38.70 -27.56 13.47
C LYS A 139 39.47 -26.69 12.46
N ASP A 140 40.67 -27.18 12.18
CA ASP A 140 41.94 -26.50 11.90
C ASP A 140 42.39 -26.65 10.43
N GLU A 141 43.49 -25.96 10.10
CA GLU A 141 44.46 -26.18 9.00
C GLU A 141 44.27 -25.51 7.63
N GLY A 142 45.03 -24.43 7.42
CA GLY A 142 46.12 -24.44 6.43
C GLY A 142 45.76 -24.25 4.96
N LYS A 143 45.11 -23.13 4.61
CA LYS A 143 45.23 -22.48 3.30
C LYS A 143 45.50 -21.00 3.56
N GLU A 144 46.17 -20.29 2.66
CA GLU A 144 46.21 -18.82 2.77
C GLU A 144 44.75 -18.34 2.79
N ASP A 145 44.27 -17.97 3.98
CA ASP A 145 42.91 -17.48 4.14
C ASP A 145 42.78 -16.29 3.20
N PRO A 146 41.81 -16.32 2.27
CA PRO A 146 41.67 -15.25 1.30
C PRO A 146 41.49 -13.95 2.06
N LYS A 147 42.30 -12.95 1.70
CA LYS A 147 42.26 -11.64 2.36
C LYS A 147 40.88 -11.02 2.16
N GLY A 148 40.16 -10.79 3.26
CA GLY A 148 38.82 -10.21 3.24
C GLY A 148 37.71 -11.25 3.16
N ILE A 149 36.51 -10.83 2.74
CA ILE A 149 35.35 -11.71 2.56
C ILE A 149 35.19 -11.96 1.05
N PRO A 150 35.52 -13.15 0.54
CA PRO A 150 35.37 -13.45 -0.89
C PRO A 150 33.91 -13.38 -1.34
N GLU A 151 33.68 -12.98 -2.60
CA GLU A 151 32.36 -12.96 -3.26
C GLU A 151 31.31 -12.01 -2.63
N PHE A 152 31.76 -11.01 -1.87
CA PHE A 152 30.94 -9.98 -1.23
C PHE A 152 30.98 -8.65 -1.98
#